data_AF-K0SIY0-F1
#
_entry.id   AF-K0SIY0-F1
#
_cell.length_a   1.000
_cell.length_b   1.000
_cell.length_c   1.000
_cell.angle_alpha   90.00
_cell.angle_beta   90.00
_cell.angle_gamma   90.00
#
_symmetry.space_group_name_H-M   'P 1'
#
loop_
_entity.id
_entity.type
_entity.pdbx_description
1 polymer ?
#
loop_
_entity_poly.entity_id
_entity_poly.type
_entity_poly.pdbx_seq_one_letter_code
_entity_poly.pdbx_strand_id
1 'polypeptide(L)'
;MMATDRKRIARTFKSRGLTIQSTALDALLNVLSRETHDETLFAIIDEIKDRLITGGGPGGNVVTTSLLEEVVAELSRDAKDVTDEAVQLLDAFQTPRLEFDATRKQFSLLDNASEKRSLYGKATDKVGL
;
A
#
# COMPACT_ATOMS: atom_id res chain seq x y z
N MET A 1 -18.72 -3.95 -13.31
CA MET A 1 -17.44 -4.35 -12.70
C MET A 1 -17.60 -4.87 -11.28
N MET A 2 -18.25 -4.16 -10.35
CA MET A 2 -18.32 -4.56 -8.91
C MET A 2 -18.97 -5.92 -8.59
N ALA A 3 -19.99 -6.35 -9.34
CA ALA A 3 -20.73 -7.59 -9.05
C ALA A 3 -19.94 -8.88 -9.36
N THR A 4 -19.02 -8.83 -10.32
CA THR A 4 -18.12 -9.93 -10.68
C THR A 4 -17.06 -10.15 -9.62
N ASP A 5 -16.50 -9.08 -9.07
CA ASP A 5 -15.44 -9.13 -8.05
C ASP A 5 -15.97 -9.64 -6.71
N ARG A 6 -17.17 -9.20 -6.32
CA ARG A 6 -17.90 -9.72 -5.14
C ARG A 6 -18.09 -11.24 -5.19
N LYS A 7 -18.47 -11.79 -6.36
CA LYS A 7 -18.62 -13.23 -6.55
C LYS A 7 -17.28 -13.96 -6.54
N ARG A 8 -16.25 -13.36 -7.12
CA ARG A 8 -14.89 -13.92 -7.17
C ARG A 8 -14.31 -14.05 -5.76
N ILE A 9 -14.32 -12.96 -4.99
CA ILE A 9 -13.82 -12.91 -3.61
C ILE A 9 -14.57 -13.90 -2.73
N ALA A 10 -15.91 -13.89 -2.75
CA ALA A 10 -16.70 -14.84 -1.97
C ALA A 10 -16.40 -16.31 -2.33
N ARG A 11 -16.10 -16.60 -3.61
CA ARG A 11 -15.67 -17.93 -4.05
C ARG A 11 -14.28 -18.27 -3.53
N THR A 12 -13.34 -17.33 -3.49
CA THR A 12 -12.00 -17.52 -2.94
C THR A 12 -12.06 -17.87 -1.45
N PHE A 13 -12.83 -17.12 -0.65
CA PHE A 13 -13.05 -17.45 0.78
C PHE A 13 -13.66 -18.86 0.93
N LYS A 14 -14.69 -19.21 0.15
CA LYS A 14 -15.31 -20.55 0.18
C LYS A 14 -14.34 -21.66 -0.20
N SER A 15 -13.50 -21.46 -1.21
CA SER A 15 -12.49 -22.44 -1.64
C SER A 15 -11.46 -22.76 -0.55
N ARG A 16 -11.28 -21.80 0.36
CA ARG A 16 -10.38 -21.87 1.50
C ARG A 16 -11.09 -22.35 2.77
N GLY A 17 -12.37 -22.73 2.69
CA GLY A 17 -13.17 -23.24 3.81
C GLY A 17 -13.78 -22.15 4.70
N LEU A 18 -13.69 -20.88 4.30
CA LEU A 18 -14.21 -19.73 5.03
C LEU A 18 -15.53 -19.23 4.43
N THR A 19 -16.41 -18.71 5.28
CA THR A 19 -17.61 -17.96 4.88
C THR A 19 -17.44 -16.52 5.32
N ILE A 20 -17.84 -15.55 4.51
CA ILE A 20 -17.68 -14.12 4.81
C ILE A 20 -19.03 -13.46 4.98
N GLN A 21 -19.18 -12.61 6.01
CA GLN A 21 -20.37 -11.79 6.18
C GLN A 21 -20.47 -10.75 5.05
N SER A 22 -21.70 -10.37 4.68
CA SER A 22 -21.92 -9.39 3.60
C SER A 22 -21.25 -8.03 3.89
N THR A 23 -21.32 -7.57 5.14
CA THR A 23 -20.70 -6.34 5.61
C THR A 23 -19.17 -6.40 5.57
N ALA A 24 -18.57 -7.54 5.94
CA ALA A 24 -17.13 -7.77 5.87
C ALA A 24 -16.64 -7.79 4.42
N LEU A 25 -17.43 -8.38 3.52
CA LEU A 25 -17.10 -8.38 2.10
C LEU A 25 -17.10 -6.96 1.52
N ASP A 26 -18.07 -6.14 1.89
CA ASP A 26 -18.14 -4.75 1.40
C ASP A 26 -16.98 -3.91 1.94
N ALA A 27 -16.54 -4.13 3.19
CA ALA A 27 -15.32 -3.54 3.74
C ALA A 27 -14.07 -3.99 2.98
N LEU A 28 -13.95 -5.29 2.69
CA LEU A 28 -12.84 -5.87 1.93
C LEU A 28 -12.75 -5.28 0.52
N LEU A 29 -13.89 -5.09 -0.16
CA LEU A 29 -13.94 -4.46 -1.48
C LEU A 29 -13.39 -3.03 -1.45
N ASN A 30 -13.70 -2.26 -0.39
CA ASN A 30 -13.16 -0.91 -0.24
C ASN A 30 -11.63 -0.92 -0.04
N VAL A 31 -11.09 -1.89 0.70
CA VAL A 31 -9.65 -2.05 0.89
C VAL A 31 -8.97 -2.46 -0.42
N LEU A 32 -9.47 -3.50 -1.08
CA LEU A 32 -8.91 -4.02 -2.34
C LEU A 32 -9.11 -3.08 -3.53
N SER A 33 -10.08 -2.16 -3.49
CA SER A 33 -10.23 -1.13 -4.52
C SER A 33 -9.04 -0.17 -4.59
N ARG A 34 -8.27 -0.05 -3.49
CA ARG A 34 -7.08 0.79 -3.41
C ARG A 34 -5.81 0.04 -3.84
N GLU A 35 -5.80 -1.29 -3.76
CA GLU A 35 -4.65 -2.14 -4.01
C GLU A 35 -5.02 -3.27 -4.99
N THR A 36 -4.65 -3.12 -6.27
CA THR A 36 -5.05 -4.04 -7.34
C THR A 36 -4.21 -5.32 -7.40
N HIS A 37 -4.07 -6.07 -6.30
CA HIS A 37 -3.28 -7.30 -6.29
C HIS A 37 -4.05 -8.47 -5.68
N ASP A 38 -4.23 -9.54 -6.45
CA ASP A 38 -4.81 -10.80 -5.93
C ASP A 38 -3.95 -11.39 -4.79
N GLU A 39 -2.66 -11.04 -4.74
CA GLU A 39 -1.71 -11.42 -3.71
C GLU A 39 -2.08 -10.89 -2.32
N THR A 40 -2.55 -9.63 -2.23
CA THR A 40 -2.98 -9.04 -0.94
C THR A 40 -4.24 -9.72 -0.42
N LEU A 41 -5.17 -10.09 -1.31
CA LEU A 41 -6.33 -10.91 -0.95
C LEU A 41 -5.92 -12.27 -0.37
N PHE A 42 -4.93 -12.94 -0.96
CA PHE A 42 -4.46 -14.23 -0.44
C PHE A 42 -3.75 -14.10 0.90
N ALA A 43 -2.92 -13.07 1.08
CA ALA A 43 -2.25 -12.77 2.35
C ALA A 43 -3.26 -12.52 3.48
N ILE A 44 -4.29 -11.69 3.23
CA ILE A 44 -5.37 -11.43 4.20
C ILE A 44 -6.11 -12.74 4.57
N ILE A 45 -6.39 -13.60 3.58
CA ILE A 45 -7.08 -14.88 3.84
C ILE A 45 -6.24 -15.83 4.69
N ASP A 46 -4.93 -15.90 4.44
CA ASP A 46 -4.04 -16.80 5.17
C ASP A 46 -3.82 -16.32 6.61
N GLU A 47 -3.70 -15.01 6.83
CA GLU A 47 -3.65 -14.44 8.19
C GLU A 47 -4.95 -14.67 8.98
N ILE A 48 -6.11 -14.49 8.33
CA ILE A 48 -7.42 -14.80 8.95
C ILE A 48 -7.50 -16.27 9.36
N LYS A 49 -6.95 -17.19 8.55
CA LYS A 49 -6.92 -18.61 8.88
C LYS A 49 -6.05 -18.90 10.08
N ASP A 50 -4.85 -18.34 10.12
CA ASP A 50 -3.92 -18.57 11.21
C ASP A 50 -4.48 -18.07 12.54
N ARG A 51 -5.16 -16.92 12.53
CA ARG A 51 -5.92 -16.43 13.70
C ARG A 51 -7.10 -17.30 14.10
N LEU A 52 -7.83 -17.86 13.14
CA LEU A 52 -8.92 -18.81 13.42
C LEU A 52 -8.40 -20.12 14.02
N ILE A 53 -7.18 -20.56 13.64
CA ILE A 53 -6.54 -21.76 14.16
C ILE A 53 -5.96 -21.53 15.56
N THR A 54 -5.29 -20.39 15.77
CA THR A 54 -4.63 -20.04 17.05
C THR A 54 -5.60 -19.53 18.12
N GLY A 55 -6.71 -18.89 17.72
CA GLY A 55 -7.69 -18.28 18.62
C GLY A 55 -8.64 -19.26 19.34
N GLY A 56 -8.62 -20.56 19.02
CA GLY A 56 -9.29 -21.61 19.81
C GLY A 56 -10.79 -21.42 20.07
N GLY A 57 -11.50 -20.64 19.25
CA GLY A 57 -12.93 -20.34 19.45
C GLY A 57 -13.86 -21.40 18.83
N PRO A 58 -14.75 -22.03 19.60
CA PRO A 58 -15.72 -22.98 19.06
C PRO A 58 -16.88 -22.20 18.43
N GLY A 59 -16.79 -21.84 17.14
CA GLY A 59 -17.92 -21.13 16.54
C GLY A 59 -17.71 -20.47 15.19
N GLY A 60 -17.35 -21.27 14.18
CA GLY A 60 -17.66 -20.95 12.79
C GLY A 60 -16.51 -20.34 12.01
N ASN A 61 -16.26 -20.92 10.84
CA ASN A 61 -15.38 -20.38 9.79
C ASN A 61 -15.92 -19.06 9.18
N VAL A 62 -16.66 -18.27 9.95
CA VAL A 62 -17.36 -17.06 9.53
C VAL A 62 -16.47 -15.85 9.81
N VAL A 63 -16.05 -15.17 8.76
CA VAL A 63 -15.29 -13.93 8.82
C VAL A 63 -16.25 -12.77 9.09
N THR A 64 -16.09 -12.16 10.27
CA THR A 64 -16.81 -10.95 10.69
C THR A 64 -16.05 -9.69 10.27
N THR A 65 -16.73 -8.54 10.29
CA THR A 65 -16.09 -7.23 10.02
C THR A 65 -14.99 -6.92 11.01
N SER A 66 -15.21 -7.18 12.30
CA SER A 66 -14.22 -6.89 13.36
C SER A 66 -12.92 -7.66 13.15
N LEU A 67 -13.01 -8.97 12.86
CA LEU A 67 -11.84 -9.81 12.62
C LEU A 67 -11.07 -9.33 11.38
N LEU A 68 -11.79 -8.95 10.33
CA LEU A 68 -11.17 -8.46 9.11
C LEU A 68 -10.45 -7.13 9.33
N GLU A 69 -11.07 -6.18 10.04
CA GLU A 69 -10.47 -4.88 10.34
C GLU A 69 -9.19 -5.01 11.17
N GLU A 70 -9.18 -5.90 12.15
CA GLU A 70 -7.98 -6.17 12.97
C GLU A 70 -6.83 -6.74 12.12
N VAL A 71 -7.12 -7.72 11.25
CA VAL A 71 -6.10 -8.33 10.38
C VAL A 71 -5.55 -7.33 9.37
N VAL A 72 -6.43 -6.53 8.75
CA VAL A 72 -6.01 -5.51 7.78
C VAL A 72 -5.18 -4.41 8.46
N ALA A 73 -5.53 -4.02 9.68
CA ALA A 73 -4.78 -3.02 10.43
C ALA A 73 -3.37 -3.52 10.82
N GLU A 74 -3.23 -4.81 11.16
CA GLU A 74 -1.95 -5.43 11.47
C GLU A 74 -1.06 -5.57 10.22
N LEU A 75 -1.60 -6.13 9.13
CA LEU A 75 -0.88 -6.24 7.86
C LEU A 75 -0.45 -4.87 7.33
N SER A 76 -1.27 -3.84 7.50
CA SER A 76 -0.91 -2.46 7.13
C SER A 76 0.17 -1.86 8.03
N ARG A 77 0.30 -2.33 9.28
CA ARG A 77 1.33 -1.86 10.21
C ARG A 77 2.67 -2.51 9.91
N ASP A 78 2.68 -3.82 9.70
CA ASP A 78 3.88 -4.56 9.31
C ASP A 78 4.41 -4.10 7.96
N ALA A 79 3.52 -3.81 6.99
CA ALA A 79 3.93 -3.23 5.72
C ALA A 79 4.60 -1.85 5.88
N LYS A 80 4.09 -1.02 6.80
CA LYS A 80 4.72 0.28 7.11
C LYS A 80 6.08 0.12 7.76
N ASP A 81 6.20 -0.79 8.72
CA ASP A 81 7.45 -1.07 9.42
C ASP A 81 8.51 -1.62 8.44
N VAL A 82 8.12 -2.48 7.49
CA VAL A 82 9.01 -2.95 6.40
C VAL A 82 9.43 -1.80 5.47
N THR A 83 8.54 -0.87 5.15
CA THR A 83 8.91 0.29 4.30
C THR A 83 9.78 1.33 5.02
N ASP A 84 9.61 1.50 6.33
CA ASP A 84 10.41 2.43 7.13
C ASP A 84 11.80 1.86 7.45
N GLU A 85 11.96 0.53 7.51
CA GLU A 85 13.26 -0.14 7.68
C GLU A 85 14.02 -0.37 6.35
N ALA A 86 13.35 -0.23 5.20
CA ALA A 86 13.99 -0.41 3.90
C ALA A 86 14.91 0.78 3.55
N VAL A 87 16.23 0.57 3.61
CA VAL A 87 17.21 1.51 3.08
C VAL A 87 16.99 1.68 1.57
N GLN A 88 16.49 2.85 1.15
CA GLN A 88 16.27 3.15 -0.26
C GLN A 88 17.53 3.77 -0.88
N LEU A 89 18.10 3.10 -1.89
CA LEU A 89 19.16 3.66 -2.72
C LEU A 89 18.54 4.65 -3.72
N LEU A 90 18.71 5.95 -3.47
CA LEU A 90 18.26 7.00 -4.37
C LEU A 90 19.35 7.35 -5.40
N ASP A 91 19.02 7.24 -6.69
CA ASP A 91 19.88 7.71 -7.77
C ASP A 91 19.87 9.24 -7.80
N ALA A 92 21.05 9.86 -7.64
CA ALA A 92 21.24 11.31 -7.70
C ALA A 92 20.76 11.92 -9.04
N PHE A 93 20.76 11.13 -10.12
CA PHE A 93 20.25 11.53 -11.44
C PHE A 93 18.79 11.19 -11.68
N GLN A 94 18.06 10.71 -10.67
CA GLN A 94 16.61 10.57 -10.72
C GLN A 94 15.92 11.49 -9.71
N THR A 95 16.57 11.78 -8.59
CA THR A 95 16.09 12.73 -7.57
C THR A 95 15.77 14.10 -8.18
N PRO A 96 14.62 14.71 -7.85
CA PRO A 96 14.26 16.02 -8.36
C PRO A 96 15.16 17.11 -7.78
N ARG A 97 15.51 18.11 -8.59
CA ARG A 97 16.23 19.31 -8.11
C ARG A 97 15.24 20.30 -7.51
N LEU A 98 15.68 20.96 -6.45
CA LEU A 98 14.93 21.99 -5.75
C LEU A 98 15.65 23.33 -5.91
N GLU A 99 14.87 24.37 -6.14
CA GLU A 99 15.31 25.76 -6.06
C GLU A 99 14.72 26.38 -4.79
N PHE A 100 15.53 27.14 -4.06
CA PHE A 100 15.10 27.81 -2.84
C PHE A 100 14.89 29.30 -3.10
N ASP A 101 13.65 29.77 -2.91
CA ASP A 101 13.35 31.20 -2.90
C ASP A 101 13.55 31.73 -1.47
N ALA A 102 14.64 32.48 -1.24
CA ALA A 102 14.94 33.06 0.06
C ALA A 102 13.92 34.10 0.53
N THR A 103 13.20 34.74 -0.38
CA THR A 103 12.18 35.75 -0.07
C THR A 103 10.91 35.08 0.45
N ARG A 104 10.51 33.98 -0.21
CA ARG A 104 9.28 33.23 0.14
C ARG A 104 9.54 32.12 1.15
N LYS A 105 10.80 31.77 1.41
CA LYS A 105 11.23 30.62 2.22
C LYS A 105 10.56 29.32 1.76
N GLN A 106 10.49 29.15 0.45
CA GLN A 106 9.81 28.02 -0.19
C GLN A 106 10.75 27.33 -1.17
N PHE A 107 10.54 26.03 -1.33
CA PHE A 107 11.21 25.22 -2.34
C PHE A 107 10.27 25.02 -3.53
N SER A 108 10.78 25.25 -4.73
CA SER A 108 10.12 24.90 -5.98
C SER A 108 10.83 23.70 -6.62
N LEU A 109 10.05 22.83 -7.25
CA LEU A 109 10.59 21.75 -8.07
C LEU A 109 11.03 22.34 -9.41
N LEU A 110 12.28 22.10 -9.79
CA LEU A 110 12.77 22.42 -11.13
C LEU A 110 12.32 21.31 -12.09
N ASP A 111 11.64 21.69 -13.18
CA ASP A 111 11.13 20.73 -14.17
C ASP A 111 12.29 19.99 -14.85
N ASN A 112 12.41 18.69 -14.55
CA ASN A 112 13.49 17.83 -15.02
C ASN A 112 13.34 17.38 -16.49
N ALA A 113 12.33 17.87 -17.22
CA ALA A 113 11.94 17.33 -18.52
C ALA A 113 12.80 17.81 -19.70
N SER A 114 13.53 18.93 -19.55
CA SER A 114 14.14 19.64 -20.67
C SER A 114 15.67 19.75 -20.66
N GLU A 115 16.33 19.52 -19.52
CA GLU A 115 17.80 19.57 -19.45
C GLU A 115 18.39 18.17 -19.27
N LYS A 116 19.22 17.75 -20.23
CA LYS A 116 20.07 16.56 -20.09
C LYS A 116 20.90 16.74 -18.83
N ARG A 117 20.64 15.91 -17.81
CA ARG A 117 21.39 15.92 -16.55
C ARG A 117 22.86 15.72 -16.88
N SER A 118 23.65 16.77 -16.66
CA SER A 118 25.08 16.80 -16.97
C SER A 118 25.86 16.68 -15.67
N LEU A 119 26.95 15.91 -15.69
CA LEU A 119 27.95 15.90 -14.62
C LEU A 119 28.61 17.27 -14.45
N TYR A 120 28.58 18.09 -15.50
CA TYR A 120 29.12 19.43 -15.54
C TYR A 120 27.99 20.45 -15.43
N GLY A 121 27.97 21.21 -14.34
CA GLY A 121 27.06 22.36 -14.17
C GLY A 121 27.48 23.55 -15.01
N LYS A 122 26.58 24.52 -15.17
CA LYS A 122 26.90 25.81 -15.80
C LYS A 122 27.60 26.71 -14.78
N ALA A 123 28.38 27.69 -15.25
CA ALA A 123 29.04 28.65 -14.36
C ALA A 123 28.03 29.42 -13.47
N THR A 124 26.81 29.63 -13.96
CA THR A 124 25.70 30.24 -13.22
C THR A 124 25.26 29.44 -12.01
N ASP A 125 25.37 28.11 -12.07
CA ASP A 125 24.93 27.22 -10.99
C ASP A 125 25.79 27.37 -9.73
N LYS A 126 27.02 27.90 -9.87
CA LYS A 126 27.92 28.19 -8.76
C LYS A 126 27.59 29.50 -8.05
N VAL A 127 26.96 30.44 -8.75
CA VAL A 127 26.78 31.81 -8.26
C VAL A 127 25.58 31.93 -7.32
N GLY A 128 24.61 31.00 -7.40
CA GLY A 128 23.50 30.88 -6.45
C GLY A 128 22.88 32.22 -6.08
N LEU A 129 22.09 32.81 -6.99
CA LEU A 129 21.30 34.00 -6.69
C LEU A 129 20.08 33.65 -5.84
#